data_AF-A0A1M4SMY3-F1
#
_entry.id   AF-A0A1M4SMY3-F1
#
_cell.length_a   1.000
_cell.length_b   1.000
_cell.length_c   1.000
_cell.angle_alpha   90.00
_cell.angle_beta   90.00
_cell.angle_gamma   90.00
#
_symmetry.space_group_name_H-M   'P 1'
#
loop_
_entity.id
_entity.type
_entity.pdbx_description
1 polymer ?
#
loop_
_entity_poly.entity_id
_entity_poly.type
_entity_poly.pdbx_seq_one_letter_code
_entity_poly.pdbx_strand_id
1 'polypeptide(L)' 'MKCPYCEEEMDKGFVQSARNIFWSTEEKKLVFAPGKSDDIPIASGFNGATKESYFCKNCKKIIIDLIND' A
#
# COMPACT_ATOMS: atom_id res chain seq x y z
N MET A 1 12.00 -8.95 -5.27
CA MET A 1 11.68 -7.84 -6.20
C MET A 1 12.88 -6.91 -6.18
N LYS A 2 13.34 -6.46 -7.35
CA LYS A 2 14.36 -5.40 -7.41
C LYS A 2 13.71 -4.02 -7.34
N CYS A 3 14.33 -3.10 -6.61
CA CYS A 3 13.87 -1.72 -6.50
C CYS A 3 13.95 -1.03 -7.86
N PRO A 4 12.87 -0.43 -8.39
CA PRO A 4 12.89 0.25 -9.68
C PRO A 4 13.65 1.59 -9.66
N TYR A 5 14.13 2.02 -8.48
CA TYR A 5 14.87 3.28 -8.31
C TYR A 5 16.38 3.09 -8.13
N CYS A 6 16.81 1.95 -7.59
CA CYS A 6 18.24 1.70 -7.30
C CYS A 6 18.70 0.27 -7.64
N GLU A 7 17.81 -0.55 -8.20
CA GLU A 7 18.06 -1.93 -8.67
C GLU A 7 18.48 -2.96 -7.61
N GLU A 8 18.60 -2.55 -6.34
CA GLU A 8 18.87 -3.42 -5.20
C GLU A 8 17.69 -4.35 -4.87
N GLU A 9 18.00 -5.52 -4.29
CA GLU A 9 16.99 -6.45 -3.78
C GLU A 9 16.17 -5.82 -2.63
N MET A 10 14.86 -6.08 -2.63
CA MET A 10 13.92 -5.56 -1.64
C MET A 10 13.44 -6.65 -0.70
N ASP A 11 13.17 -6.27 0.55
CA ASP A 11 12.58 -7.18 1.53
C ASP A 11 11.07 -7.31 1.30
N LYS A 12 10.57 -8.53 1.18
CA LYS A 12 9.14 -8.81 1.15
C LYS A 12 8.54 -8.62 2.55
N GLY A 13 7.36 -7.99 2.61
CA GLY A 13 6.61 -7.75 3.84
C GLY A 13 5.14 -7.43 3.57
N PHE A 14 4.46 -6.83 4.54
CA PHE A 14 3.04 -6.53 4.45
C PHE A 14 2.73 -5.14 5.01
N VAL A 15 1.84 -4.39 4.35
CA VAL A 15 1.14 -3.26 4.98
C VAL A 15 -0.14 -3.78 5.62
N GLN A 16 -0.39 -3.36 6.85
CA GLN A 16 -1.47 -3.90 7.68
C GLN A 16 -2.20 -2.78 8.42
N SER A 17 -3.53 -2.88 8.50
CA SER A 17 -4.38 -1.95 9.22
C SER A 17 -5.64 -2.64 9.72
N ALA A 18 -6.18 -2.19 10.85
CA ALA A 18 -7.50 -2.63 11.33
C ALA A 18 -8.65 -2.11 10.43
N ARG A 19 -8.37 -1.16 9.54
CA ARG A 19 -9.32 -0.62 8.55
C ARG A 19 -8.82 -0.88 7.14
N ASN A 20 -9.67 -0.63 6.14
CA ASN A 20 -9.27 -0.66 4.73
C ASN A 20 -8.07 0.27 4.48
N ILE A 21 -7.20 -0.16 3.56
CA ILE A 21 -6.04 0.60 3.10
C ILE A 21 -6.37 1.09 1.69
N PHE A 22 -6.21 2.38 1.46
CA PHE A 22 -6.38 3.01 0.17
C PHE A 22 -5.36 4.14 0.03
N TRP A 23 -5.01 4.47 -1.21
CA TRP A 23 -4.26 5.68 -1.53
C TRP A 23 -5.23 6.78 -1.97
N SER A 24 -4.91 8.02 -1.64
CA SER A 24 -5.70 9.20 -2.01
C SER A 24 -4.76 10.37 -2.32
N THR A 25 -5.19 11.27 -3.21
CA THR A 25 -4.50 12.53 -3.50
C THR A 25 -4.62 13.56 -2.37
N GLU A 26 -5.51 13.32 -1.41
CA GLU A 26 -5.74 14.18 -0.25
C GLU A 26 -5.64 13.41 1.07
N GLU A 27 -5.15 14.06 2.12
CA GLU A 27 -5.17 13.50 3.48
C GLU A 27 -6.60 13.48 4.03
N LYS A 28 -7.13 12.30 4.34
CA LYS A 28 -8.45 12.15 4.98
C LYS A 28 -8.31 12.05 6.50
N LYS A 29 -8.87 13.02 7.22
CA LYS A 29 -8.75 13.12 8.69
C LYS A 29 -9.91 12.51 9.47
N LEU A 30 -11.08 12.31 8.85
CA LEU A 30 -12.32 11.91 9.53
C LEU A 30 -13.02 10.70 8.92
N VAL A 31 -13.00 10.54 7.58
CA VAL A 31 -13.68 9.46 6.87
C VAL A 31 -12.65 8.59 6.15
N PHE A 32 -12.37 7.41 6.72
CA PHE A 32 -11.49 6.39 6.14
C PHE A 32 -12.28 5.40 5.28
N ALA A 33 -13.09 5.94 4.37
CA ALA A 33 -13.77 5.17 3.34
C ALA A 33 -13.36 5.72 1.96
N PRO A 34 -13.11 4.85 0.97
CA PRO A 34 -12.96 5.27 -0.41
C PRO A 34 -14.29 5.92 -0.81
N GLY A 35 -14.26 7.20 -1.11
CA GLY A 35 -15.47 8.01 -1.24
C GLY A 35 -15.33 9.14 -2.25
N LYS A 36 -14.13 9.38 -2.77
CA LYS A 36 -13.89 10.22 -3.95
C LYS A 36 -13.48 9.32 -5.12
N SER A 37 -13.80 9.75 -6.33
CA SER A 37 -13.58 9.00 -7.59
C SER A 37 -12.12 8.57 -7.81
N ASP A 38 -11.17 9.23 -7.14
CA ASP A 38 -9.74 9.08 -7.40
C ASP A 38 -9.01 8.30 -6.29
N ASP A 39 -9.75 7.79 -5.29
CA ASP A 39 -9.18 6.92 -4.26
C ASP A 39 -8.86 5.54 -4.87
N ILE A 40 -7.65 5.03 -4.63
CA ILE A 40 -7.21 3.72 -5.14
C ILE A 40 -7.26 2.70 -4.00
N PRO A 41 -8.13 1.68 -4.07
CA PRO A 41 -8.15 0.63 -3.05
C PRO A 41 -6.87 -0.20 -3.09
N ILE A 42 -6.25 -0.41 -1.93
CA ILE A 42 -5.04 -1.22 -1.78
C ILE A 42 -5.38 -2.57 -1.14
N ALA A 43 -6.16 -2.55 -0.06
CA ALA A 43 -6.69 -3.75 0.58
C ALA A 43 -7.94 -3.43 1.41
N SER A 44 -8.84 -4.41 1.48
CA SER A 44 -10.04 -4.37 2.31
C SER A 44 -10.24 -5.69 3.02
N GLY A 45 -10.85 -5.65 4.20
CA GLY A 45 -11.18 -6.87 4.92
C GLY A 45 -12.06 -6.60 6.14
N PHE A 46 -12.88 -7.59 6.49
CA PHE A 46 -13.80 -7.50 7.62
C PHE A 46 -13.06 -7.49 8.97
N ASN A 47 -11.93 -8.20 9.07
CA ASN A 47 -11.10 -8.29 10.27
C ASN A 47 -9.78 -7.53 10.15
N GLY A 48 -9.78 -6.43 9.39
CA GLY A 48 -8.59 -5.69 9.00
C GLY A 48 -8.12 -6.02 7.59
N ALA A 49 -7.29 -5.14 7.05
CA ALA A 49 -6.79 -5.20 5.69
C ALA A 49 -5.27 -5.44 5.71
N THR A 50 -4.82 -6.32 4.82
CA THR A 50 -3.41 -6.66 4.63
C THR A 50 -3.12 -6.73 3.14
N LYS A 51 -1.99 -6.14 2.70
CA LYS A 51 -1.48 -6.28 1.33
C LYS A 51 0.01 -6.58 1.37
N GLU A 52 0.45 -7.51 0.52
CA GLU A 52 1.86 -7.76 0.28
C GLU A 52 2.55 -6.50 -0.27
N SER A 53 3.77 -6.27 0.18
CA SER A 53 4.56 -5.09 -0.17
C SER A 53 6.04 -5.39 -0.11
N TYR A 54 6.84 -4.52 -0.72
CA TYR A 54 8.28 -4.66 -0.77
C TYR A 54 8.96 -3.40 -0.22
N PHE A 55 9.85 -3.56 0.76
CA PHE A 55 10.60 -2.46 1.35
C PHE A 55 12.03 -2.41 0.80
N CYS A 56 12.40 -1.30 0.16
CA CYS A 56 13.77 -1.02 -0.21
C CYS A 56 14.50 -0.32 0.95
N LYS A 57 15.43 -1.03 1.60
CA LYS A 57 16.26 -0.50 2.69
C LYS A 57 17.12 0.69 2.28
N ASN A 58 17.56 0.75 1.02
CA ASN A 58 18.41 1.82 0.52
C ASN A 58 17.61 3.11 0.26
N CYS A 59 16.57 3.04 -0.56
CA CYS A 59 15.74 4.21 -0.91
C CYS A 59 14.74 4.63 0.18
N LYS A 60 14.54 3.80 1.21
CA LYS A 60 13.50 3.97 2.25
C LYS A 60 12.09 4.09 1.67
N LYS A 61 11.78 3.25 0.69
CA LYS A 61 10.47 3.23 0.00
C LYS A 61 9.79 1.87 0.17
N ILE A 62 8.47 1.90 0.27
CA ILE A 62 7.61 0.72 0.17
C ILE A 62 6.94 0.76 -1.20
N ILE A 63 6.94 -0.37 -1.90
CA ILE A 63 6.26 -0.57 -3.18
C ILE A 63 5.17 -1.61 -2.98
N ILE A 64 4.00 -1.32 -3.54
CA ILE A 64 2.82 -2.17 -3.51
C ILE A 64 2.33 -2.30 -4.93
N ASP A 65 2.33 -3.53 -5.45
CA ASP A 65 1.70 -3.83 -6.72
C ASP A 65 0.18 -3.91 -6.53
N LEU A 66 -0.54 -3.08 -7.27
CA LEU A 66 -2.00 -3.00 -7.18
C LEU A 66 -2.69 -4.13 -7.94
N ILE A 67 -2.06 -4.62 -9.01
CA ILE A 67 -2.57 -5.69 -9.86
C ILE A 67 -1.71 -6.92 -9.57
N ASN A 68 -2.34 -7.96 -9.02
CA ASN A 68 -1.92 -9.36 -9.05
C ASN A 68 -3.11 -10.12 -8.45
N ASP A 69 -4.00 -10.56 -9.34
CA ASP A 69 -5.15 -11.43 -9.03
C ASP A 69 -4.70 -12.77 -8.43
#